data_AF-A0A8J2RCJ6-F1
#
_entry.id   AF-A0A8J2RCJ6-F1
#
_cell.length_a   1.000
_cell.length_b   1.000
_cell.length_c   1.000
_cell.angle_alpha   90.00
_cell.angle_beta   90.00
_cell.angle_gamma   90.00
#
_symmetry.space_group_name_H-M   'P 1'
#
loop_
_entity.id
_entity.type
_entity.pdbx_description
1 polymer ?
#
loop_
_entity_poly.entity_id
_entity_poly.type
_entity_poly.pdbx_seq_one_letter_code
_entity_poly.pdbx_strand_id
1 'polypeptide(L)'
;MERVRSTVKDNPANHDPLTYLPDGRYSHVLQVQERLSFFRFLLKDGQLWLCAPQARQIWHCLVERAIFVADREACFKWFSKLMGEEPDLDPEVNREFFEAQILQLDLAS
;
A
#
# COMPACT_ATOMS: atom_id res chain seq x y z
N MET A 1 -5.49 -2.53 10.59
CA MET A 1 -6.42 -2.45 9.43
C MET A 1 -7.74 -3.16 9.68
N GLU A 2 -7.79 -4.31 10.36
CA GLU A 2 -9.04 -5.10 10.54
C GLU A 2 -10.21 -4.30 11.18
N ARG A 3 -9.94 -3.52 12.25
CA ARG A 3 -10.95 -2.70 12.93
C ARG A 3 -11.57 -1.64 12.02
N VAL A 4 -10.76 -0.97 11.22
CA VAL A 4 -11.21 0.04 10.24
C VAL A 4 -12.08 -0.62 9.18
N ARG A 5 -11.68 -1.80 8.71
CA ARG A 5 -12.44 -2.57 7.74
C ARG A 5 -13.83 -2.93 8.28
N SER A 6 -13.93 -3.37 9.53
CA SER A 6 -15.23 -3.66 10.15
C SER A 6 -16.11 -2.42 10.23
N THR A 7 -15.57 -1.26 10.61
CA THR A 7 -16.33 0.00 10.70
C THR A 7 -16.80 0.52 9.35
N VAL A 8 -15.94 0.52 8.33
CA VAL A 8 -16.28 1.00 6.98
C VAL A 8 -17.28 0.08 6.29
N LYS A 9 -17.22 -1.24 6.55
CA LYS A 9 -18.16 -2.22 5.98
C LYS A 9 -19.59 -2.02 6.48
N ASP A 10 -19.75 -1.48 7.69
CA ASP A 10 -21.06 -1.20 8.29
C ASP A 10 -21.70 0.08 7.72
N ASN A 11 -20.88 1.07 7.33
CA ASN A 11 -21.37 2.32 6.74
C ASN A 11 -20.38 2.94 5.70
N PRO A 12 -20.34 2.41 4.46
CA PRO A 12 -19.30 2.76 3.48
C PRO A 12 -19.41 4.18 2.91
N ALA A 13 -20.60 4.79 2.91
CA ALA A 13 -20.83 6.12 2.34
C ALA A 13 -20.46 7.28 3.29
N ASN A 14 -20.23 7.00 4.57
CA ASN A 14 -20.11 8.03 5.62
C ASN A 14 -18.69 8.23 6.15
N HIS A 15 -17.70 7.58 5.53
CA HIS A 15 -16.30 7.64 5.96
C HIS A 15 -15.42 8.09 4.81
N ASP A 16 -15.22 9.41 4.70
CA ASP A 16 -14.19 9.96 3.83
C ASP A 16 -12.80 9.61 4.43
N PRO A 17 -11.90 8.93 3.69
CA PRO A 17 -10.62 8.47 4.21
C PRO A 17 -9.68 9.62 4.65
N LEU A 18 -9.92 10.85 4.18
CA LEU A 18 -9.16 12.04 4.59
C LEU A 18 -9.60 12.59 5.94
N THR A 19 -10.85 12.36 6.33
CA THR A 19 -11.46 12.87 7.57
C THR A 19 -11.76 11.77 8.58
N TYR A 20 -11.78 10.50 8.16
CA TYR A 20 -11.96 9.35 9.02
C TYR A 20 -10.71 9.13 9.87
N LEU A 21 -10.87 9.18 11.20
CA LEU A 21 -9.82 9.06 12.20
C LEU A 21 -9.94 7.73 12.96
N PRO A 22 -9.32 6.63 12.48
CA PRO A 22 -9.38 5.31 13.14
C PRO A 22 -8.98 5.30 14.62
N ASP A 23 -8.02 6.16 14.96
CA ASP A 23 -7.38 6.23 16.28
C ASP A 23 -7.61 7.59 16.95
N GLY A 24 -8.48 8.43 16.37
CA GLY A 24 -8.77 9.78 16.85
C GLY A 24 -7.65 10.80 16.65
N ARG A 25 -6.52 10.45 16.00
CA ARG A 25 -5.36 11.34 15.84
C ARG A 25 -4.98 11.60 14.40
N TYR A 26 -4.91 10.55 13.58
CA TYR A 26 -4.51 10.65 12.18
C TYR A 26 -5.58 10.06 11.28
N SER A 27 -5.76 10.68 10.12
CA SER A 27 -6.66 10.13 9.11
C SER A 27 -6.15 8.81 8.59
N HIS A 28 -7.04 7.98 8.05
CA HIS A 28 -6.65 6.69 7.48
C HIS A 28 -5.55 6.85 6.41
N VAL A 29 -5.68 7.86 5.53
CA VAL A 29 -4.66 8.16 4.51
C VAL A 29 -3.31 8.48 5.14
N LEU A 30 -3.28 9.34 6.17
CA LEU A 30 -2.03 9.67 6.85
C LEU A 30 -1.41 8.44 7.53
N GLN A 31 -2.23 7.58 8.16
CA GLN A 31 -1.71 6.36 8.77
C GLN A 31 -1.11 5.38 7.74
N VAL A 32 -1.69 5.27 6.54
CA VAL A 32 -1.12 4.48 5.45
C VAL A 32 0.19 5.08 4.98
N GLN A 33 0.21 6.39 4.74
CA GLN A 33 1.39 7.11 4.27
C GLN A 33 2.56 7.00 5.25
N GLU A 34 2.33 7.22 6.55
CA GLU A 34 3.37 7.12 7.57
C GLU A 34 3.96 5.71 7.66
N ARG A 35 3.13 4.66 7.55
CA ARG A 35 3.62 3.27 7.54
C ARG A 35 4.49 2.98 6.33
N LEU A 36 4.09 3.44 5.14
CA LEU A 36 4.87 3.27 3.91
C LEU A 36 6.18 4.08 3.94
N SER A 37 6.14 5.29 4.50
CA SER A 37 7.34 6.11 4.74
C SER A 37 8.30 5.44 5.72
N PHE A 38 7.78 4.83 6.80
CA PHE A 38 8.58 4.08 7.75
C PHE A 38 9.21 2.83 7.13
N PHE A 39 8.46 2.07 6.31
CA PHE A 39 9.04 0.96 5.57
C PHE A 39 10.17 1.40 4.64
N ARG A 40 9.98 2.50 3.91
CA ARG A 40 11.03 3.08 3.07
C ARG A 40 12.26 3.48 3.90
N PHE A 41 12.06 4.11 5.05
CA PHE A 41 13.14 4.47 5.96
C PHE A 41 13.93 3.24 6.40
N LEU A 42 13.27 2.14 6.78
CA LEU A 42 13.93 0.90 7.17
C LEU A 42 14.71 0.25 6.03
N LEU A 43 14.15 0.23 4.80
CA LEU A 43 14.84 -0.31 3.63
C LEU A 43 16.12 0.48 3.35
N LYS A 44 16.01 1.82 3.35
CA LYS A 44 17.12 2.71 3.03
C LYS A 44 18.21 2.73 4.11
N ASP A 45 17.83 2.94 5.36
CA ASP A 45 18.79 3.04 6.48
C ASP A 45 19.40 1.67 6.84
N GLY A 46 18.61 0.61 6.69
CA GLY A 46 19.06 -0.78 6.89
C GLY A 46 19.81 -1.39 5.71
N GLN A 47 19.91 -0.70 4.57
CA GLN A 47 20.44 -1.24 3.30
C GLN A 47 19.78 -2.57 2.91
N LEU A 48 18.47 -2.69 3.15
CA LEU A 48 17.68 -3.89 2.91
C LEU A 48 16.96 -3.79 1.58
N TRP A 49 16.82 -4.95 0.93
CA TRP A 49 15.99 -5.11 -0.26
C TRP A 49 14.60 -5.60 0.13
N LEU A 50 13.58 -5.03 -0.49
CA LEU A 50 12.22 -5.55 -0.33
C LEU A 50 12.07 -6.83 -1.16
N CYS A 51 11.97 -7.98 -0.50
CA CYS A 51 11.80 -9.26 -1.20
C CYS A 51 10.33 -9.51 -1.62
N ALA A 52 10.13 -10.46 -2.54
CA ALA A 52 8.83 -10.77 -3.12
C ALA A 52 7.70 -11.07 -2.11
N PRO A 53 7.89 -11.89 -1.05
CA PRO A 53 6.79 -12.17 -0.14
C PRO A 53 6.36 -10.92 0.65
N GLN A 54 7.29 -10.02 0.97
CA GLN A 54 6.98 -8.76 1.66
C GLN A 54 6.25 -7.79 0.73
N ALA A 55 6.73 -7.64 -0.52
CA ALA A 55 6.05 -6.83 -1.53
C ALA A 55 4.61 -7.31 -1.78
N ARG A 56 4.40 -8.63 -1.89
CA ARG A 56 3.07 -9.25 -2.01
C ARG A 56 2.17 -8.99 -0.81
N GLN A 57 2.70 -8.98 0.41
CA GLN A 57 1.90 -8.68 1.60
C GLN A 57 1.42 -7.22 1.60
N ILE A 58 2.27 -6.27 1.21
CA ILE A 58 1.91 -4.86 1.10
C ILE A 58 0.82 -4.69 0.03
N TRP A 59 1.00 -5.33 -1.13
CA TRP A 59 0.01 -5.35 -2.19
C TRP A 59 -1.33 -5.92 -1.75
N HIS A 60 -1.33 -7.12 -1.15
CA HIS A 60 -2.54 -7.76 -0.65
C HIS A 60 -3.29 -6.86 0.34
N CYS A 61 -2.57 -6.12 1.20
CA CYS A 61 -3.20 -5.22 2.16
C CYS A 61 -3.80 -3.96 1.52
N LEU A 62 -3.12 -3.35 0.55
CA LEU A 62 -3.48 -2.04 -0.01
C LEU A 62 -4.29 -2.11 -1.30
N VAL A 63 -4.27 -3.24 -2.01
CA VAL A 63 -4.94 -3.44 -3.30
C VAL A 63 -6.09 -4.44 -3.19
N GLU A 64 -5.77 -5.70 -2.89
CA GLU A 64 -6.78 -6.77 -2.79
C GLU A 64 -7.72 -6.56 -1.61
N ARG A 65 -7.15 -6.18 -0.47
CA ARG A 65 -7.87 -5.82 0.75
C ARG A 65 -7.90 -4.32 0.97
N ALA A 66 -7.87 -3.50 -0.09
CA ALA A 66 -8.09 -2.06 0.03
C ALA A 66 -9.36 -1.77 0.84
N ILE A 67 -9.30 -0.82 1.77
CA ILE A 67 -10.48 -0.35 2.51
C ILE A 67 -11.09 0.83 1.74
N PHE A 68 -10.23 1.70 1.22
CA PHE A 68 -10.62 2.84 0.40
C PHE A 68 -9.88 2.81 -0.94
N VAL A 69 -10.44 3.49 -1.95
CA VAL A 69 -9.78 3.66 -3.26
C VAL A 69 -8.41 4.32 -3.11
N ALA A 70 -8.28 5.27 -2.18
CA ALA A 70 -7.03 5.94 -1.86
C ALA A 70 -5.90 4.98 -1.42
N ASP A 71 -6.22 3.80 -0.88
CA ASP A 71 -5.22 2.79 -0.50
C ASP A 71 -4.49 2.24 -1.74
N ARG A 72 -5.25 2.00 -2.82
CA ARG A 72 -4.71 1.52 -4.09
C ARG A 72 -3.78 2.55 -4.69
N GLU A 73 -4.22 3.81 -4.76
CA GLU A 73 -3.42 4.90 -5.29
C GLU A 73 -2.13 5.11 -4.48
N ALA A 74 -2.20 5.02 -3.16
CA ALA A 74 -1.03 5.10 -2.28
C ALA A 74 -0.05 3.95 -2.55
N CYS A 75 -0.57 2.72 -2.74
CA CYS A 75 0.22 1.55 -3.09
C CYS A 75 0.97 1.73 -4.41
N PHE A 76 0.26 2.15 -5.47
CA PHE A 76 0.87 2.41 -6.78
C PHE A 76 1.95 3.49 -6.70
N LYS A 77 1.64 4.64 -6.09
CA LYS A 77 2.61 5.74 -5.94
C LYS A 77 3.86 5.29 -5.19
N TRP A 78 3.72 4.42 -4.19
CA TRP A 78 4.84 3.91 -3.41
C TRP A 78 5.70 2.93 -4.20
N PHE A 79 5.09 1.93 -4.87
CA PHE A 79 5.82 0.99 -5.72
C PHE A 79 6.48 1.67 -6.92
N SER A 80 5.83 2.63 -7.56
CA SER A 80 6.45 3.41 -8.66
C SER A 80 7.72 4.13 -8.22
N LYS A 81 7.76 4.66 -6.99
CA LYS A 81 8.97 5.29 -6.43
C LYS A 81 10.07 4.27 -6.17
N LEU A 82 9.72 3.10 -5.62
CA LEU A 82 10.64 1.98 -5.35
C LEU A 82 11.18 1.28 -6.61
N MET A 83 10.48 1.39 -7.74
CA MET A 83 10.93 0.81 -9.01
C MET A 83 11.73 1.80 -9.86
N GLY A 84 11.50 3.10 -9.68
CA GLY A 84 12.08 4.15 -10.52
C GLY A 84 13.14 5.01 -9.83
N GLU A 85 12.74 5.76 -8.80
CA GLU A 85 13.61 6.76 -8.16
C GLU A 85 14.64 6.13 -7.21
N GLU A 86 14.26 5.06 -6.52
CA GLU A 86 15.13 4.34 -5.58
C GLU A 86 14.95 2.84 -5.79
N PRO A 87 15.95 2.12 -6.34
CA PRO A 87 15.83 0.69 -6.61
C PRO A 87 16.03 -0.12 -5.32
N ASP A 88 15.23 0.13 -4.28
CA ASP A 88 15.24 -0.67 -3.03
C ASP A 88 14.42 -1.97 -3.19
N LEU A 89 13.82 -2.16 -4.37
CA LEU A 89 13.15 -3.39 -4.78
C LEU A 89 14.14 -4.32 -5.47
N ASP A 90 14.15 -5.59 -5.05
CA ASP A 90 14.98 -6.61 -5.69
C ASP A 90 14.65 -6.69 -7.20
N PRO A 91 15.65 -6.61 -8.09
CA PRO A 91 15.42 -6.57 -9.54
C PRO A 91 14.73 -7.83 -10.09
N GLU A 92 14.92 -9.01 -9.48
CA GLU A 92 14.19 -10.22 -9.89
C GLU A 92 12.71 -10.14 -9.48
N VAL A 93 12.45 -9.51 -8.33
CA VAL A 93 11.10 -9.29 -7.79
C VAL A 93 10.36 -8.22 -8.59
N ASN A 94 11.05 -7.18 -9.05
CA ASN A 94 10.46 -6.07 -9.78
C ASN A 94 9.70 -6.52 -11.02
N ARG A 95 10.33 -7.37 -11.85
CA ARG A 95 9.70 -7.92 -13.06
C ARG A 95 8.53 -8.85 -12.72
N GLU A 96 8.73 -9.82 -11.84
CA GLU A 96 7.67 -10.77 -11.45
C GLU A 96 6.45 -10.03 -10.87
N PHE A 97 6.69 -9.05 -10.00
CA PHE A 97 5.63 -8.29 -9.36
C PHE A 97 4.90 -7.37 -10.34
N PHE A 98 5.63 -6.70 -11.23
CA PHE A 98 5.03 -5.88 -12.28
C PHE A 98 4.14 -6.72 -13.21
N GLU A 99 4.62 -7.86 -13.67
CA GLU A 99 3.89 -8.76 -14.57
C GLU A 99 2.69 -9.43 -13.89
N ALA A 100 2.87 -9.93 -12.66
CA ALA A 100 1.83 -10.70 -11.99
C ALA A 100 0.74 -9.83 -11.36
N GLN A 101 1.05 -8.60 -10.94
CA GLN A 101 0.14 -7.81 -10.10
C GLN A 101 -0.25 -6.48 -10.76
N ILE A 102 0.71 -5.73 -11.31
CA ILE A 102 0.44 -4.42 -11.91
C ILE A 102 -0.20 -4.57 -13.29
N LEU A 103 0.38 -5.42 -14.16
CA LEU A 103 -0.13 -5.68 -15.52
C LEU A 103 -1.50 -6.39 -15.53
N GLN A 104 -1.78 -7.23 -14.54
CA GLN A 104 -3.06 -7.94 -14.47
C GLN A 104 -4.22 -7.10 -13.90
N LEU A 105 -3.93 -5.93 -13.33
CA LEU A 105 -4.96 -5.12 -12.64
C LEU A 105 -6.00 -4.51 -13.60
N ASP A 106 -5.65 -4.35 -14.89
CA ASP A 106 -6.50 -3.71 -15.90
C ASP A 106 -7.64 -4.61 -16.40
N LEU A 107 -7.54 -5.93 -16.20
CA LEU A 107 -8.49 -6.91 -16.76
C LEU A 107 -9.72 -7.19 -15.89
N ALA A 108 -9.83 -6.58 -14.70
CA ALA A 108 -10.91 -6.82 -13.75
C ALA A 108 -11.88 -5.63 -13.58
N SER A 109 -12.00 -4.77 -14.61
CA SER A 109 -12.98 -3.67 -14.67
C SER A 109 -14.39 -4.16 -14.99
#